data_AF-A0A4U5V5X7-F1
#
_entry.id   AF-A0A4U5V5X7-F1
#
_cell.length_a   1.000
_cell.length_b   1.000
_cell.length_c   1.000
_cell.angle_alpha   90.00
_cell.angle_beta   90.00
_cell.angle_gamma   90.00
#
_symmetry.space_group_name_H-M   'P 1'
#
loop_
_entity.id
_entity.type
_entity.pdbx_description
1 polymer ?
#
loop_
_entity_poly.entity_id
_entity_poly.type
_entity_poly.pdbx_seq_one_letter_code
_entity_poly.pdbx_strand_id
1 'polypeptide(L)'
;MLYSIPSASLQHQGTYQCEIYSDSRSIVRLYYYLTVTPQVVVGHTELQEIFDLSLLPGGRLLPAPGGPPHTLHLPSPLLLTACLTAVLLLLFLSLG
;
A
#
# COMPACT_ATOMS: atom_id res chain seq x y z
N MET A 1 -9.43 -18.79 5.47
CA MET A 1 -9.52 -17.48 4.77
C MET A 1 -9.27 -16.42 5.82
N LEU A 2 -8.29 -15.54 5.64
CA LEU A 2 -7.92 -14.52 6.62
C LEU A 2 -8.39 -13.15 6.11
N TYR A 3 -9.19 -12.45 6.91
CA TYR A 3 -9.57 -11.07 6.61
C TYR A 3 -8.55 -10.13 7.25
N SER A 4 -7.98 -9.22 6.46
CA SER A 4 -6.98 -8.25 6.91
C SER A 4 -7.20 -6.92 6.20
N ILE A 5 -7.02 -5.82 6.94
CA ILE A 5 -7.07 -4.45 6.42
C ILE A 5 -5.64 -3.89 6.52
N PRO A 6 -4.81 -4.03 5.48
CA PRO A 6 -3.49 -3.42 5.48
C PRO A 6 -3.63 -1.89 5.45
N SER A 7 -2.71 -1.18 6.11
CA SER A 7 -2.67 0.28 6.11
C SER A 7 -4.00 0.94 6.50
N ALA A 8 -4.56 0.51 7.63
CA ALA A 8 -5.85 0.99 8.11
C ALA A 8 -5.85 2.52 8.33
N SER A 9 -6.70 3.20 7.58
CA SER A 9 -7.03 4.63 7.74
C SER A 9 -8.35 4.84 8.48
N LEU A 10 -8.66 6.09 8.85
CA LEU A 10 -9.89 6.48 9.57
C LEU A 10 -11.18 5.98 8.91
N GLN A 11 -11.21 5.82 7.58
CA GLN A 11 -12.39 5.34 6.86
C GLN A 11 -12.76 3.89 7.19
N HIS A 12 -11.81 3.11 7.72
CA HIS A 12 -12.02 1.73 8.14
C HIS A 12 -12.58 1.62 9.57
N GLN A 13 -12.79 2.73 10.26
CA GLN A 13 -13.41 2.69 11.59
C GLN A 13 -14.89 2.28 11.47
N GLY A 14 -15.31 1.34 12.32
CA GLY A 14 -16.71 0.90 12.33
C GLY A 14 -16.93 -0.45 12.97
N THR A 15 -18.16 -0.94 12.81
CA THR A 15 -18.58 -2.24 13.32
C THR A 15 -18.39 -3.31 12.25
N TYR A 16 -17.67 -4.37 12.61
CA TYR A 16 -17.39 -5.53 11.78
C TYR A 16 -18.08 -6.76 12.35
N GLN A 17 -18.60 -7.60 11.46
CA GLN A 17 -19.20 -8.88 11.82
C GLN A 17 -18.41 -10.00 11.15
N CYS A 18 -17.99 -10.99 11.94
CA CYS A 18 -17.52 -12.27 11.45
C CYS A 18 -18.58 -13.33 11.76
N GLU A 19 -18.94 -14.13 10.75
CA GLU A 19 -19.90 -15.21 10.90
C GLU A 19 -19.28 -16.53 10.42
N ILE A 20 -19.34 -17.54 11.27
CA ILE A 20 -18.81 -18.87 11.01
C ILE A 20 -19.99 -19.80 10.72
N TYR A 21 -19.91 -20.49 9.59
CA TYR A 21 -20.93 -21.42 9.13
C TYR A 21 -20.42 -22.88 9.19
N SER A 22 -21.30 -23.80 9.60
CA SER A 22 -21.15 -25.25 9.42
C SER A 22 -22.38 -25.74 8.69
N ASP A 23 -22.24 -26.46 7.58
CA ASP A 23 -23.35 -27.02 6.81
C ASP A 23 -24.44 -25.99 6.45
N SER A 24 -24.03 -24.79 6.03
CA SER A 24 -24.92 -23.65 5.73
C SER A 24 -25.71 -23.11 6.93
N ARG A 25 -25.41 -23.57 8.16
CA ARG A 25 -25.93 -23.04 9.41
C ARG A 25 -24.90 -22.14 10.06
N SER A 26 -25.31 -20.94 10.43
CA SER A 26 -24.50 -20.05 11.27
C SER A 26 -24.33 -20.67 12.66
N ILE A 27 -23.08 -20.91 13.06
CA ILE A 27 -22.74 -21.51 14.36
C ILE A 27 -22.14 -20.50 15.33
N VAL A 28 -21.50 -19.44 14.82
CA VAL A 28 -20.88 -18.38 15.64
C VAL A 28 -21.00 -17.04 14.93
N ARG A 29 -21.33 -15.98 15.68
CA ARG A 29 -21.26 -14.57 15.24
C ARG A 29 -20.41 -13.77 16.20
N LEU A 30 -19.41 -13.09 15.68
CA LEU A 30 -18.49 -12.24 16.42
C LEU A 30 -18.66 -10.80 15.93
N TYR A 31 -18.81 -9.87 16.87
CA TYR A 31 -18.95 -8.45 16.60
C TYR A 31 -17.70 -7.73 17.11
N TYR A 32 -17.09 -6.93 16.26
CA TYR A 32 -15.92 -6.14 16.58
C TYR A 32 -16.21 -4.67 16.28
N TYR A 33 -15.86 -3.79 17.22
CA TYR A 33 -15.82 -2.35 16.93
C TYR A 33 -14.37 -1.93 16.70
N LEU A 34 -14.01 -1.70 15.44
CA LEU A 34 -12.68 -1.29 15.05
C LEU A 34 -12.58 0.23 15.20
N THR A 35 -11.64 0.70 16.02
CA THR A 35 -11.28 2.13 16.10
C THR A 35 -9.88 2.32 15.53
N VAL A 36 -9.72 3.31 14.65
CA VAL A 36 -8.41 3.64 14.05
C VAL A 36 -7.94 4.95 14.64
N THR A 37 -6.78 4.94 15.30
CA THR A 37 -6.17 6.16 15.82
C THR A 37 -5.12 6.65 14.82
N PRO A 38 -5.32 7.80 14.16
CA PRO A 38 -4.33 8.33 13.24
C PRO A 38 -3.08 8.70 14.03
N GLN A 39 -1.92 8.26 13.56
CA GLN A 39 -0.65 8.73 14.10
C GLN A 39 -0.48 10.20 13.68
N VAL A 40 -0.52 11.11 14.65
CA VAL A 40 -0.16 12.52 14.41
C VAL A 40 1.35 12.56 14.28
N VAL A 41 1.86 12.33 13.07
CA VAL A 41 3.29 12.47 12.80
C VAL A 41 3.59 13.96 12.73
N VAL A 42 3.99 14.53 13.87
CA VAL A 42 4.59 15.87 13.94
C VAL A 42 5.93 15.80 13.20
N GLY A 43 5.91 15.97 11.87
CA GLY A 43 7.13 16.08 11.05
C GLY A 43 7.12 15.42 9.66
N HIS A 44 6.16 14.55 9.31
CA HIS A 44 6.16 13.85 8.01
C HIS A 44 4.75 13.68 7.41
N THR A 45 3.95 14.74 7.42
CA THR A 45 2.62 14.75 6.80
C THR A 45 2.67 14.39 5.31
N GLU A 46 3.74 14.79 4.60
CA GLU A 46 3.85 14.56 3.15
C GLU A 46 4.08 13.08 2.78
N LEU A 47 4.85 12.33 3.57
CA LEU A 47 5.14 10.92 3.25
C LEU A 47 3.95 9.99 3.54
N GLN A 48 3.16 10.30 4.56
CA GLN A 48 1.94 9.55 4.85
C GLN A 48 0.90 9.75 3.74
N GLU A 49 0.78 10.97 3.21
CA GLU A 49 -0.13 11.27 2.11
C GLU A 49 0.27 10.55 0.81
N ILE A 50 1.58 10.52 0.49
CA ILE A 50 2.11 9.75 -0.65
C ILE A 50 1.84 8.25 -0.49
N PHE A 51 2.03 7.72 0.72
CA PHE A 51 1.76 6.32 1.02
C PHE A 51 0.27 5.99 0.84
N ASP A 52 -0.63 6.80 1.41
CA ASP A 52 -2.08 6.63 1.25
C ASP A 52 -2.51 6.71 -0.21
N LEU A 53 -1.91 7.60 -1.01
CA LEU A 53 -2.16 7.69 -2.45
C LEU A 53 -1.66 6.46 -3.21
N SER A 54 -0.53 5.89 -2.80
CA SER A 54 0.06 4.69 -3.42
C SER A 54 -0.75 3.41 -3.14
N LEU A 55 -1.52 3.39 -2.05
CA LEU A 55 -2.40 2.28 -1.68
C LEU A 55 -3.72 2.26 -2.46
N LEU A 56 -4.03 3.31 -3.23
CA LEU A 56 -5.21 3.30 -4.09
C LEU A 56 -5.08 2.20 -5.17
N PRO A 57 -6.17 1.49 -5.49
CA PRO A 57 -6.15 0.40 -6.45
C PRO A 57 -5.63 0.90 -7.82
N GLY A 58 -4.48 0.36 -8.24
CA GLY A 58 -3.81 0.71 -9.49
C GLY A 58 -2.62 1.67 -9.36
N GLY A 59 -2.23 2.10 -8.16
CA GLY A 59 -0.96 2.82 -7.91
C GLY A 59 -0.79 4.13 -8.69
N ARG A 60 -1.86 4.74 -9.19
CA ARG A 60 -1.79 6.00 -9.95
C ARG A 60 -1.68 7.17 -8.97
N LEU A 61 -0.50 7.76 -8.91
CA LEU A 61 -0.30 9.09 -8.37
C LEU A 61 -1.01 10.10 -9.27
N LEU A 62 -2.17 10.61 -8.82
CA LEU A 62 -2.83 11.72 -9.50
C LEU A 62 -2.04 13.00 -9.21
N PRO A 63 -1.60 13.76 -10.24
CA PRO A 63 -0.90 15.02 -10.01
C PRO A 63 -1.85 16.01 -9.31
N ALA A 64 -1.32 16.72 -8.31
CA ALA A 64 -2.04 17.74 -7.56
C ALA A 64 -2.63 18.82 -8.51
N PRO A 65 -3.86 19.30 -8.28
CA PRO A 65 -4.49 20.29 -9.13
C PRO A 65 -3.83 21.65 -8.89
N GLY A 66 -2.88 22.02 -9.74
CA GLY A 66 -2.26 23.36 -9.77
C GLY A 66 -0.73 23.41 -9.89
N GLY A 67 -0.02 22.28 -9.84
CA GLY A 67 1.43 22.23 -10.08
C GLY A 67 1.76 22.21 -11.59
N PRO A 68 2.91 22.77 -12.03
CA PRO A 68 3.38 22.56 -13.40
C PRO A 68 3.48 21.05 -13.67
N PRO A 69 3.25 20.57 -14.91
CA PRO A 69 3.22 19.15 -15.19
C PRO A 69 4.55 18.55 -14.74
N HIS A 70 4.52 17.75 -13.66
CA HIS A 70 5.64 16.93 -13.27
C HIS A 70 5.82 15.89 -14.38
N THR A 71 6.63 16.25 -15.36
CA THR A 71 7.27 15.32 -16.26
C THR A 71 7.92 14.28 -15.36
N LEU A 72 7.33 13.09 -15.30
CA LEU A 72 7.97 11.91 -14.74
C LEU A 72 9.33 11.84 -15.40
N HIS A 73 10.36 12.24 -14.65
CA HIS A 73 11.72 12.30 -15.14
C HIS A 73 12.15 10.86 -15.29
N LEU A 74 11.90 10.32 -16.49
CA LEU A 74 12.25 8.96 -16.87
C LEU A 74 13.71 8.78 -16.45
N PRO A 75 14.05 7.76 -15.63
CA PRO A 75 15.44 7.53 -15.27
C PRO A 75 16.24 7.45 -16.56
N SER A 76 17.35 8.18 -16.64
CA SER A 76 18.11 8.28 -17.87
C SER A 76 18.44 6.86 -18.35
N PRO A 77 18.33 6.57 -19.66
CA PRO A 77 18.48 5.21 -20.18
C PRO A 77 19.84 4.59 -19.82
N LEU A 78 20.85 5.44 -19.60
CA LEU A 78 22.17 5.08 -19.07
C LEU A 78 22.14 4.51 -17.64
N LEU A 79 21.31 5.08 -16.76
CA LEU A 79 21.20 4.64 -15.37
C LEU A 79 20.43 3.32 -15.30
N LEU A 80 19.39 3.17 -16.13
CA LEU A 80 18.64 1.93 -16.26
C LEU A 80 19.51 0.77 -16.76
N THR A 81 20.32 1.00 -17.80
CA THR A 81 21.23 -0.02 -18.31
C THR A 81 22.31 -0.39 -17.29
N ALA A 82 22.88 0.59 -16.57
CA ALA A 82 23.84 0.33 -15.50
C ALA A 82 23.23 -0.48 -14.34
N CYS A 83 21.98 -0.20 -13.95
CA CYS A 83 21.28 -0.98 -12.93
C CYS A 83 21.02 -2.42 -13.39
N LEU A 84 20.54 -2.61 -14.63
CA LEU A 84 20.26 -3.94 -15.16
C LEU A 84 21.54 -4.79 -15.28
N THR A 85 22.64 -4.20 -15.73
CA THR A 85 23.93 -4.91 -15.81
C THR A 85 24.46 -5.27 -14.43
N ALA A 86 24.37 -4.37 -13.45
CA ALA A 86 24.77 -4.66 -12.07
C ALA A 86 23.97 -5.82 -11.46
N VAL A 87 22.64 -5.83 -11.65
CA VAL A 87 21.77 -6.91 -11.17
C VAL A 87 22.09 -8.24 -11.86
N LEU A 88 22.35 -8.22 -13.18
CA LEU A 88 22.72 -9.42 -13.94
C LEU A 88 24.06 -10.01 -13.45
N LEU A 89 25.05 -9.15 -13.19
CA LEU A 89 26.35 -9.56 -12.65
C LEU A 89 26.22 -10.17 -11.26
N LEU A 90 25.42 -9.55 -10.38
CA LEU A 90 25.15 -10.09 -9.04
C LEU A 90 24.47 -11.46 -9.11
N LEU A 91 23.52 -11.63 -10.03
CA LEU A 91 22.86 -12.92 -10.26
C LEU A 91 23.86 -14.00 -10.66
N PHE A 92 24.72 -13.72 -11.64
CA PHE A 92 25.77 -14.66 -12.05
C PHE A 92 26.74 -14.98 -10.91
N LEU A 93 27.10 -13.99 -10.10
CA LEU A 93 27.99 -14.20 -8.94
C LEU A 93 27.33 -15.08 -7.87
N SER A 94 26.02 -14.95 -7.68
CA SER A 94 25.26 -15.73 -6.69
C SER A 94 24.94 -17.17 -7.14
N LEU A 95 25.01 -17.44 -8.44
CA LEU A 95 24.73 -18.76 -9.03
C LEU A 95 26.01 -19.61 -9.26
N GLY A 96 27.18 -19.04 -8.96
CA GLY A 96 28.49 -19.70 -9.06
C GLY A 96 28.84 -20.53 -7.84
#